data_AF-A0A8B6LHT3-F1
#
_entry.id   AF-A0A8B6LHT3-F1
#
_cell.length_a   1.000
_cell.length_b   1.000
_cell.length_c   1.000
_cell.angle_alpha   90.00
_cell.angle_beta   90.00
_cell.angle_gamma   90.00
#
_symmetry.space_group_name_H-M   'P 1'
#
loop_
_entity.id
_entity.type
_entity.pdbx_description
1 polymer ?
#
loop_
_entity_poly.entity_id
_entity_poly.type
_entity_poly.pdbx_seq_one_letter_code
_entity_poly.pdbx_strand_id
1 'polypeptide(L)'
;MYPRNRLEALTDGIFAVAMTLLVLDLRIPDDAGRPTDEASLVRALLALAPKFLPYLLTFYVLGISWLSLIKVKSRSEMVGSAYAKWCLLYLLLVTLLPFSTLVMGRFTAYAAATAIYAANIGLSAGVGYRLMSLLPAPVKDEHWLDRRVSLVVLLVSCLLTIALSFLIPAQALWALALNLGAGTAARWYRRLETRG
;
A
#
# COMPACT_ATOMS: atom_id res chain seq x y z
N MET A 1 5.39 10.67 27.32
CA MET A 1 4.21 10.35 26.48
C MET A 1 4.04 11.47 25.47
N TYR A 2 3.39 11.20 24.34
CA TYR A 2 3.14 12.18 23.28
C TYR A 2 1.63 12.33 23.01
N PRO A 3 1.15 13.53 22.63
CA PRO A 3 -0.24 13.72 22.22
C PRO A 3 -0.56 12.92 20.96
N ARG A 4 -1.63 12.12 21.00
CA ARG A 4 -2.02 11.23 19.89
C ARG A 4 -2.43 12.01 18.64
N ASN A 5 -3.19 13.08 18.82
CA ASN A 5 -3.69 13.93 17.74
C ASN A 5 -2.58 14.53 16.86
N ARG A 6 -1.41 14.83 17.43
CA ARG A 6 -0.25 15.36 16.70
C ARG A 6 0.35 14.30 15.77
N LEU A 7 0.37 13.04 16.21
CA LEU A 7 0.84 11.93 15.38
C LEU A 7 -0.20 11.54 14.33
N GLU A 8 -1.49 11.62 14.65
CA GLU A 8 -2.58 11.45 13.67
C GLU A 8 -2.50 12.51 12.57
N ALA A 9 -2.37 13.78 12.93
CA ALA A 9 -2.21 14.87 11.96
C ALA A 9 -0.95 14.73 11.08
N LEU A 10 0.18 14.30 11.67
CA LEU A 10 1.39 14.00 10.90
C LEU A 10 1.17 12.82 9.93
N THR A 11 0.46 11.79 10.39
CA THR A 11 0.10 10.63 9.57
C THR A 11 -0.76 11.05 8.39
N ASP A 12 -1.82 11.82 8.62
CA ASP A 12 -2.70 12.32 7.56
C ASP A 12 -1.92 13.14 6.52
N GLY A 13 -1.05 14.05 6.98
CA GLY A 13 -0.20 14.85 6.10
C GLY A 13 0.73 14.01 5.23
N ILE A 14 1.41 13.01 5.82
CA ILE A 14 2.34 12.15 5.09
C ILE A 14 1.60 11.24 4.10
N PHE A 15 0.44 10.69 4.46
CA PHE A 15 -0.36 9.89 3.52
C PHE A 15 -0.85 10.74 2.35
N ALA A 16 -1.32 11.96 2.59
CA ALA A 16 -1.77 12.85 1.52
C ALA A 16 -0.64 13.18 0.54
N VAL A 17 0.56 13.49 1.05
CA VAL A 17 1.75 13.73 0.21
C VAL A 17 2.15 12.46 -0.54
N ALA A 18 2.24 11.30 0.12
CA ALA A 18 2.63 10.05 -0.54
C ALA A 18 1.65 9.68 -1.67
N MET A 19 0.34 9.78 -1.46
CA MET A 19 -0.68 9.50 -2.47
C MET A 19 -0.58 10.44 -3.67
N THR A 20 -0.32 11.73 -3.45
CA THR A 20 -0.21 12.73 -4.53
C THR A 20 1.10 12.60 -5.31
N LEU A 21 2.20 12.21 -4.67
CA LEU A 21 3.47 11.97 -5.36
C LEU A 21 3.39 10.83 -6.39
N LEU A 22 2.49 9.85 -6.19
CA LEU A 22 2.34 8.72 -7.12
C LEU A 22 2.01 9.16 -8.55
N VAL A 23 1.23 10.22 -8.72
CA VAL A 23 0.79 10.65 -10.06
C VAL A 23 1.94 11.30 -10.85
N LEU A 24 2.98 11.78 -10.18
CA LEU A 24 4.07 12.52 -10.83
C LEU A 24 4.93 11.66 -11.78
N ASP A 25 4.88 10.34 -11.64
CA ASP A 25 5.57 9.42 -12.57
C ASP A 25 4.70 9.01 -13.77
N LEU A 26 3.39 9.28 -13.73
CA LEU A 26 2.47 9.13 -14.86
C LEU A 26 2.59 10.32 -15.82
N ARG A 27 3.78 10.49 -16.38
CA ARG A 27 4.09 11.51 -17.38
C ARG A 27 4.61 10.87 -18.67
N ILE A 28 4.25 11.48 -19.79
CA ILE A 28 4.74 11.09 -21.11
C ILE A 28 6.27 11.22 -21.11
N PRO A 29 7.03 10.19 -21.56
CA PRO A 29 8.48 10.25 -21.60
C PRO A 29 8.99 11.40 -22.50
N ASP A 30 10.02 12.12 -22.05
CA ASP A 30 10.58 13.26 -22.79
C ASP A 30 11.23 12.83 -24.12
N ASP A 31 11.69 11.57 -24.19
CA ASP A 31 12.27 10.92 -25.35
C ASP A 31 11.24 10.42 -26.39
N ALA A 32 9.95 10.42 -26.05
CA ALA A 32 8.87 10.06 -26.98
C ALA A 32 8.67 11.09 -28.12
N GLY A 33 9.39 12.22 -28.07
CA GLY A 33 9.18 13.36 -28.96
C GLY A 33 7.87 14.08 -28.67
N ARG A 34 7.71 15.29 -29.23
CA ARG A 34 6.40 15.97 -29.16
C ARG A 34 5.44 15.27 -30.11
N PRO A 35 4.24 14.84 -29.66
CA PRO A 35 3.24 14.27 -30.55
C PRO A 35 2.95 15.23 -31.70
N THR A 36 3.00 14.73 -32.93
CA THR A 36 2.79 15.51 -34.16
C THR A 36 1.38 15.34 -34.72
N ASP A 37 0.63 14.36 -34.24
CA ASP A 37 -0.73 14.00 -34.65
C ASP A 37 -1.48 13.30 -33.50
N GLU A 38 -2.79 13.10 -33.64
CA GLU A 38 -3.60 12.40 -32.62
C GLU A 38 -3.11 10.96 -32.37
N ALA A 39 -2.68 10.26 -33.43
CA ALA A 39 -2.24 8.88 -33.33
C ALA A 39 -0.93 8.71 -32.53
N SER A 40 0.00 9.67 -32.62
CA SER A 40 1.22 9.71 -31.80
C SER A 40 0.92 10.04 -30.35
N LEU A 41 -0.04 10.94 -30.07
CA LEU A 41 -0.48 11.22 -28.70
C LEU A 41 -1.11 9.98 -28.05
N VAL A 42 -2.01 9.30 -28.75
CA VAL A 42 -2.64 8.07 -28.25
C VAL A 42 -1.59 6.98 -27.98
N ARG A 43 -0.61 6.79 -28.88
CA ARG A 43 0.50 5.85 -28.65
C ARG A 43 1.34 6.21 -27.43
N ALA A 44 1.63 7.49 -27.22
CA ALA A 44 2.37 7.97 -26.06
C ALA A 44 1.61 7.72 -24.75
N LEU A 45 0.28 7.90 -24.75
CA LEU A 45 -0.57 7.58 -23.60
C LEU A 45 -0.64 6.07 -23.33
N LEU A 46 -0.77 5.24 -24.36
CA LEU A 46 -0.78 3.79 -24.24
C LEU A 46 0.55 3.25 -23.70
N ALA A 47 1.68 3.92 -23.99
CA ALA A 47 2.98 3.58 -23.43
C ALA A 47 3.06 3.78 -21.90
N LEU A 48 2.11 4.48 -21.27
CA LEU A 48 2.01 4.62 -19.81
C LEU A 48 1.29 3.44 -19.13
N ALA A 49 0.63 2.57 -19.89
CA ALA A 49 -0.08 1.41 -19.36
C ALA A 49 0.70 0.58 -18.32
N PRO A 50 2.00 0.24 -18.51
CA PRO A 50 2.76 -0.54 -17.51
C PRO A 50 2.99 0.20 -16.20
N LYS A 51 2.97 1.55 -16.19
CA LYS A 51 3.09 2.37 -14.97
C LYS A 51 1.77 2.54 -14.24
N PHE A 52 0.65 2.44 -14.97
CA PHE A 52 -0.68 2.68 -14.43
C PHE A 52 -1.11 1.62 -13.41
N LEU A 53 -0.77 0.35 -13.63
CA LEU A 53 -1.12 -0.73 -12.71
C LEU A 53 -0.42 -0.61 -11.34
N PRO A 54 0.92 -0.46 -11.25
CA PRO A 54 1.60 -0.16 -9.99
C PRO A 54 1.07 1.10 -9.29
N TYR A 55 0.79 2.15 -10.06
CA TYR A 55 0.19 3.39 -9.55
C TYR A 55 -1.13 3.12 -8.82
N LEU A 56 -2.09 2.47 -9.50
CA LEU A 56 -3.41 2.19 -8.94
C LEU A 56 -3.33 1.28 -7.71
N LEU A 57 -2.51 0.23 -7.78
CA LEU A 57 -2.32 -0.70 -6.67
C LEU A 57 -1.73 0.01 -5.45
N THR A 58 -0.69 0.83 -5.63
CA THR A 58 -0.09 1.55 -4.50
C THR A 58 -1.05 2.58 -3.92
N PHE A 59 -1.79 3.31 -4.76
CA PHE A 59 -2.80 4.27 -4.29
C PHE A 59 -3.87 3.56 -3.46
N TYR A 60 -4.35 2.40 -3.93
CA TYR A 60 -5.32 1.57 -3.21
C TYR A 60 -4.78 1.06 -1.87
N VAL A 61 -3.54 0.53 -1.85
CA VAL A 61 -2.88 0.04 -0.63
C VAL A 61 -2.70 1.17 0.39
N LEU A 62 -2.25 2.34 -0.03
CA LEU A 62 -2.17 3.53 0.83
C LEU A 62 -3.55 3.93 1.35
N GLY A 63 -4.57 3.94 0.48
CA GLY A 63 -5.93 4.33 0.83
C GLY A 63 -6.55 3.42 1.90
N ILE A 64 -6.44 2.10 1.74
CA ILE A 64 -6.93 1.15 2.74
C ILE A 64 -6.14 1.26 4.03
N SER A 65 -4.83 1.43 3.95
CA SER A 65 -3.98 1.58 5.13
C SER A 65 -4.36 2.81 5.94
N TRP A 66 -4.57 3.94 5.26
CA TRP A 66 -5.03 5.19 5.86
C TRP A 66 -6.44 5.06 6.47
N LEU A 67 -7.39 4.44 5.74
CA LEU A 67 -8.73 4.15 6.26
C LEU A 67 -8.68 3.24 7.50
N SER A 68 -7.74 2.29 7.54
CA SER A 68 -7.55 1.41 8.70
C SER A 68 -7.10 2.20 9.93
N LEU A 69 -6.17 3.16 9.75
CA LEU A 69 -5.67 4.01 10.83
C LEU A 69 -6.77 4.90 11.41
N ILE A 70 -7.58 5.56 10.57
CA ILE A 70 -8.64 6.46 11.06
C ILE A 70 -9.77 5.69 11.75
N LYS A 71 -10.04 4.44 11.34
CA LYS A 71 -11.04 3.59 12.00
C LYS A 71 -10.63 3.16 13.40
N VAL A 72 -9.34 3.21 13.73
CA VAL A 72 -8.83 2.75 15.02
C VAL A 72 -9.09 3.80 16.08
N LYS A 73 -10.00 3.47 17.00
CA LYS A 73 -10.34 4.32 18.14
C LYS A 73 -9.56 3.88 19.38
N SER A 74 -8.82 4.79 19.98
CA SER A 74 -8.28 4.65 21.34
C SER A 74 -9.01 5.60 22.29
N ARG A 75 -9.27 5.13 23.51
CA ARG A 75 -9.79 5.99 24.59
C ARG A 75 -8.70 6.89 25.20
N SER A 76 -7.43 6.64 24.90
CA SER A 76 -6.31 7.43 25.40
C SER A 76 -5.99 8.57 24.43
N GLU A 77 -5.85 9.78 24.96
CA GLU A 77 -5.34 10.94 24.22
C GLU A 77 -3.80 10.97 24.13
N MET A 78 -3.14 10.11 24.92
CA MET A 78 -1.69 10.04 25.04
C MET A 78 -1.16 8.69 24.58
N VAL A 79 0.00 8.70 23.93
CA VAL A 79 0.69 7.47 23.49
C VAL A 79 2.10 7.38 24.07
N GLY A 80 2.58 6.15 24.23
CA GLY A 80 3.93 5.86 24.70
C GLY A 80 5.01 6.18 23.67
N SER A 81 6.27 6.24 24.13
CA SER A 81 7.43 6.50 23.25
C SER A 81 7.64 5.39 22.21
N ALA A 82 7.39 4.13 22.57
CA ALA A 82 7.45 3.02 21.63
C ALA A 82 6.48 3.22 20.46
N TYR A 83 5.21 3.55 20.72
CA TYR A 83 4.22 3.81 19.69
C TYR A 83 4.67 4.94 18.74
N ALA A 84 5.17 6.05 19.29
CA ALA A 84 5.66 7.17 18.48
C ALA A 84 6.81 6.77 17.53
N LYS A 85 7.78 5.98 18.02
CA LYS A 85 8.90 5.48 17.19
C LYS A 85 8.43 4.56 16.08
N TRP A 86 7.52 3.62 16.38
CA TRP A 86 6.93 2.74 15.37
C TRP A 86 6.06 3.49 14.37
N CYS A 87 5.37 4.54 14.81
CA CYS A 87 4.63 5.44 13.92
C CYS A 87 5.58 6.14 12.94
N LEU A 88 6.69 6.72 13.41
CA LEU A 88 7.69 7.34 12.53
C LEU A 88 8.30 6.35 11.54
N LEU A 89 8.60 5.13 11.96
CA LEU A 89 9.08 4.07 11.07
C LEU A 89 8.02 3.72 10.01
N TYR A 90 6.76 3.62 10.41
CA TYR A 90 5.66 3.36 9.47
C TYR A 90 5.54 4.48 8.43
N LEU A 91 5.60 5.74 8.88
CA LEU A 91 5.54 6.90 8.00
C LEU A 91 6.74 6.99 7.05
N LEU A 92 7.93 6.56 7.48
CA LEU A 92 9.09 6.42 6.61
C LEU A 92 8.84 5.40 5.49
N LEU A 93 8.25 4.25 5.79
CA LEU A 93 7.94 3.25 4.75
C LEU A 93 6.86 3.78 3.78
N VAL A 94 5.87 4.51 4.30
CA VAL A 94 4.85 5.18 3.49
C VAL A 94 5.47 6.20 2.53
N THR A 95 6.44 7.01 2.96
CA THR A 95 7.12 7.97 2.06
C THR A 95 8.02 7.29 1.02
N LEU A 96 8.47 6.05 1.28
CA LEU A 96 9.23 5.25 0.30
C LEU A 96 8.34 4.56 -0.74
N LEU A 97 7.02 4.44 -0.50
CA LEU A 97 6.11 3.77 -1.43
C LEU A 97 6.08 4.40 -2.84
N PRO A 98 5.99 5.75 -2.99
CA PRO A 98 6.08 6.39 -4.30
C PRO A 98 7.37 6.05 -5.05
N PHE A 99 8.51 6.06 -4.37
CA PHE A 99 9.79 5.68 -4.96
C PHE A 99 9.79 4.23 -5.43
N SER A 100 9.38 3.29 -4.57
CA SER A 100 9.36 1.86 -4.93
C SER A 100 8.39 1.55 -6.07
N THR A 101 7.28 2.31 -6.17
CA THR A 101 6.30 2.21 -7.27
C THR A 101 6.90 2.70 -8.58
N LEU A 102 7.63 3.81 -8.56
CA LEU A 102 8.34 4.34 -9.71
C LEU A 102 9.40 3.36 -10.21
N VAL A 103 10.21 2.79 -9.31
CA VAL A 103 11.22 1.78 -9.66
C VAL A 103 10.56 0.59 -10.35
N MET A 104 9.46 0.08 -9.80
CA MET A 104 8.71 -1.02 -10.41
C MET A 104 8.13 -0.64 -11.78
N GLY A 105 7.54 0.55 -11.92
CA GLY A 105 6.94 1.01 -13.18
C GLY A 105 7.95 1.23 -14.31
N ARG A 106 9.20 1.57 -14.00
CA ARG A 106 10.28 1.77 -14.99
C ARG A 106 11.04 0.49 -15.32
N PHE A 107 11.20 -0.41 -14.36
CA PHE A 107 12.04 -1.59 -14.47
C PHE A 107 11.21 -2.88 -14.33
N THR A 108 10.04 -2.92 -14.97
CA THR A 108 9.08 -4.05 -14.87
C THR A 108 9.67 -5.40 -15.28
N ALA A 109 10.72 -5.41 -16.10
CA ALA A 109 11.42 -6.62 -16.52
C ALA A 109 12.41 -7.18 -15.47
N TYR A 110 12.75 -6.41 -14.43
CA TYR A 110 13.75 -6.79 -13.45
C TYR A 110 13.10 -7.26 -12.15
N ALA A 111 13.38 -8.50 -11.76
CA ALA A 111 12.89 -9.08 -10.51
C ALA A 111 13.27 -8.24 -9.27
N ALA A 112 14.43 -7.58 -9.29
CA ALA A 112 14.86 -6.68 -8.22
C ALA A 112 13.88 -5.51 -8.00
N ALA A 113 13.33 -4.93 -9.07
CA ALA A 113 12.36 -3.84 -8.97
C ALA A 113 11.06 -4.31 -8.30
N THR A 114 10.58 -5.50 -8.70
CA THR A 114 9.42 -6.15 -8.09
C THR A 114 9.66 -6.51 -6.63
N ALA A 115 10.85 -7.01 -6.29
CA ALA A 115 11.22 -7.36 -4.93
C ALA A 115 11.27 -6.13 -4.01
N ILE A 116 11.86 -5.02 -4.45
CA ILE A 116 11.89 -3.76 -3.68
C ILE A 116 10.46 -3.26 -3.42
N TYR A 117 9.60 -3.29 -4.44
CA TYR A 117 8.21 -2.88 -4.32
C TYR A 117 7.41 -3.75 -3.34
N ALA A 118 7.46 -5.08 -3.53
CA ALA A 118 6.75 -6.02 -2.67
C ALA A 118 7.28 -5.99 -1.22
N ALA A 119 8.59 -5.84 -1.03
CA ALA A 119 9.21 -5.71 0.28
C ALA A 119 8.73 -4.44 0.99
N ASN A 120 8.65 -3.30 0.30
CA ASN A 120 8.18 -2.07 0.92
C ASN A 120 6.72 -2.16 1.37
N ILE A 121 5.84 -2.74 0.54
CA ILE A 121 4.44 -3.01 0.92
C ILE A 121 4.36 -3.97 2.11
N GLY A 122 5.10 -5.09 2.06
CA GLY A 122 5.08 -6.10 3.12
C GLY A 122 5.61 -5.57 4.45
N LEU A 123 6.71 -4.81 4.42
CA LEU A 123 7.26 -4.13 5.60
C LEU A 123 6.27 -3.11 6.15
N SER A 124 5.65 -2.29 5.28
CA SER A 124 4.62 -1.33 5.69
C SER A 124 3.47 -2.03 6.41
N ALA A 125 2.97 -3.15 5.87
CA ALA A 125 1.91 -3.95 6.47
C ALA A 125 2.30 -4.51 7.84
N GLY A 126 3.50 -5.09 7.95
CA GLY A 126 4.00 -5.65 9.21
C GLY A 126 4.20 -4.59 10.30
N VAL A 127 4.80 -3.45 9.94
CA VAL A 127 4.99 -2.31 10.85
C VAL A 127 3.64 -1.72 11.26
N GLY A 128 2.68 -1.56 10.34
CA GLY A 128 1.33 -1.08 10.64
C GLY A 128 0.57 -2.00 11.61
N TYR A 129 0.72 -3.32 11.46
CA TYR A 129 0.16 -4.28 12.41
C TYR A 129 0.82 -4.20 13.79
N ARG A 130 2.15 -4.05 13.83
CA ARG A 130 2.87 -3.85 15.08
C ARG A 130 2.39 -2.58 15.79
N LEU A 131 2.16 -1.49 15.04
CA LEU A 131 1.63 -0.24 15.57
C LEU A 131 0.26 -0.43 16.25
N MET A 132 -0.64 -1.20 15.62
CA MET A 132 -1.95 -1.53 16.22
C MET A 132 -1.82 -2.30 17.54
N SER A 133 -0.86 -3.22 17.64
CA SER A 133 -0.62 -3.98 18.88
C SER A 133 -0.10 -3.12 20.05
N LEU A 134 0.47 -1.95 19.74
CA LEU A 134 1.04 -1.03 20.73
C LEU A 134 0.06 0.07 21.14
N LEU A 135 -1.14 0.11 20.55
CA LEU A 135 -2.13 1.11 20.86
C LEU A 135 -2.68 0.89 22.29
N PRO A 136 -2.64 1.90 23.18
CA PRO A 136 -3.21 1.77 24.51
C PRO A 136 -4.74 1.78 24.47
N ALA A 137 -5.36 0.89 25.24
CA ALA A 137 -6.81 0.76 25.39
C ALA A 137 -7.58 0.83 24.05
N PRO A 138 -7.30 -0.09 23.10
CA PRO A 138 -8.05 -0.15 21.86
C PRO A 138 -9.51 -0.44 22.18
N VAL A 139 -10.43 0.34 21.61
CA VAL A 139 -11.85 0.00 21.68
C VAL A 139 -12.04 -1.36 21.00
N LYS A 140 -12.71 -2.32 21.65
CA LYS A 140 -13.01 -3.63 21.07
C LYS A 140 -13.68 -3.40 19.72
N ASP A 141 -12.96 -3.75 18.66
CA ASP A 141 -13.40 -3.55 17.29
C ASP A 141 -13.78 -4.92 16.72
N GLU A 142 -15.04 -5.06 16.30
CA GLU A 142 -15.58 -6.27 15.68
C GLU A 142 -14.84 -6.64 14.37
N HIS A 143 -14.07 -5.69 13.81
CA HIS A 143 -13.32 -5.83 12.57
C HIS A 143 -11.86 -6.29 12.75
N TRP A 144 -11.43 -6.69 13.96
CA TRP A 144 -10.04 -7.11 14.19
C TRP A 144 -9.64 -8.33 13.33
N LEU A 145 -10.58 -9.27 13.10
CA LEU A 145 -10.38 -10.45 12.26
C LEU A 145 -10.19 -10.06 10.79
N ASP A 146 -11.00 -9.13 10.28
CA ASP A 146 -10.86 -8.62 8.90
C ASP A 146 -9.48 -8.04 8.64
N ARG A 147 -8.95 -7.27 9.62
CA ARG A 147 -7.62 -6.67 9.53
C ARG A 147 -6.53 -7.73 9.47
N ARG A 148 -6.65 -8.77 10.30
CA ARG A 148 -5.69 -9.88 10.35
C ARG A 148 -5.73 -10.72 9.05
N VAL A 149 -6.92 -11.05 8.55
CA VAL A 149 -7.08 -11.76 7.28
C VAL A 149 -6.53 -10.93 6.12
N SER A 150 -6.89 -9.65 6.04
CA SER A 150 -6.40 -8.74 4.99
C SER A 150 -4.87 -8.62 5.01
N LEU A 151 -4.26 -8.57 6.21
CA LEU A 151 -2.81 -8.56 6.34
C LEU A 151 -2.17 -9.87 5.87
N VAL A 152 -2.72 -11.01 6.27
CA VAL A 152 -2.17 -12.32 5.85
C VAL A 152 -2.27 -12.46 4.34
N VAL A 153 -3.43 -12.11 3.75
CA VAL A 153 -3.61 -12.09 2.29
C VAL A 153 -2.59 -11.16 1.63
N LEU A 154 -2.36 -9.97 2.18
CA LEU A 154 -1.38 -9.04 1.65
C LEU A 154 0.05 -9.60 1.73
N LEU A 155 0.48 -10.13 2.87
CA LEU A 155 1.83 -10.71 3.02
C LEU A 155 2.03 -11.92 2.10
N VAL A 156 1.03 -12.81 2.02
CA VAL A 156 1.06 -13.96 1.10
C VAL A 156 1.14 -13.48 -0.33
N SER A 157 0.36 -12.46 -0.71
CA SER A 157 0.41 -11.89 -2.06
C SER A 157 1.77 -11.24 -2.36
N CYS A 158 2.42 -10.58 -1.40
CA CYS A 158 3.77 -10.03 -1.56
C CYS A 158 4.79 -11.13 -1.78
N LEU A 159 4.74 -12.20 -0.98
CA LEU A 159 5.64 -13.36 -1.14
C LEU A 159 5.44 -14.06 -2.49
N LEU A 160 4.17 -14.25 -2.90
CA LEU A 160 3.83 -14.79 -4.22
C LEU A 160 4.33 -13.88 -5.33
N THR A 161 4.19 -12.56 -5.18
CA THR A 161 4.68 -11.58 -6.15
C THR A 161 6.19 -11.66 -6.29
N ILE A 162 6.93 -11.78 -5.18
CA ILE A 162 8.39 -11.97 -5.21
C ILE A 162 8.75 -13.28 -5.90
N ALA A 163 8.10 -14.39 -5.55
CA ALA A 163 8.37 -15.69 -6.15
C ALA A 163 8.10 -15.71 -7.67
N LEU A 164 6.94 -15.17 -8.09
CA LEU A 164 6.56 -15.08 -9.50
C LEU A 164 7.44 -14.10 -10.28
N SER A 165 8.04 -13.10 -9.61
CA SER A 165 8.90 -12.12 -10.28
C SER A 165 10.14 -12.74 -10.93
N PHE A 166 10.62 -13.88 -10.42
CA PHE A 166 11.76 -14.60 -11.02
C PHE A 166 11.40 -15.37 -12.29
N LEU A 167 10.11 -15.67 -12.49
CA LEU A 167 9.62 -16.42 -13.65
C LEU A 167 9.03 -15.47 -14.69
N ILE A 168 8.17 -14.55 -14.26
CA ILE A 168 7.41 -13.65 -15.13
C ILE A 168 7.26 -12.26 -14.47
N PRO A 169 8.33 -11.42 -14.48
CA PRO A 169 8.38 -10.13 -13.79
C PRO A 169 7.19 -9.20 -14.11
N ALA A 170 6.83 -9.10 -15.39
CA ALA A 170 5.76 -8.22 -15.86
C ALA A 170 4.36 -8.65 -15.37
N GLN A 171 4.15 -9.96 -15.15
CA GLN A 171 2.86 -10.50 -14.73
C GLN A 171 2.74 -10.67 -13.21
N ALA A 172 3.86 -10.65 -12.48
CA ALA A 172 3.89 -10.85 -11.03
C ALA A 172 3.00 -9.85 -10.27
N LEU A 173 2.84 -8.63 -10.78
CA LEU A 173 1.96 -7.59 -10.19
C LEU A 173 0.48 -7.99 -10.11
N TRP A 174 0.02 -8.86 -11.00
CA TRP A 174 -1.37 -9.35 -10.95
C TRP A 174 -1.67 -10.15 -9.68
N ALA A 175 -0.64 -10.74 -9.05
CA ALA A 175 -0.81 -11.40 -7.75
C ALA A 175 -1.24 -10.40 -6.66
N LEU A 176 -0.82 -9.13 -6.75
CA LEU A 176 -1.28 -8.08 -5.81
C LEU A 176 -2.72 -7.65 -6.08
N ALA A 177 -3.23 -7.79 -7.30
CA ALA A 177 -4.62 -7.50 -7.63
C ALA A 177 -5.61 -8.41 -6.87
N LEU A 178 -5.18 -9.58 -6.40
CA LEU A 178 -5.97 -10.44 -5.50
C LEU A 178 -6.41 -9.72 -4.22
N ASN A 179 -5.63 -8.72 -3.77
CA ASN A 179 -5.99 -7.92 -2.58
C ASN A 179 -7.20 -7.03 -2.78
N LEU A 180 -7.54 -6.67 -4.03
CA LEU A 180 -8.77 -5.92 -4.34
C LEU A 180 -10.02 -6.71 -3.88
N GLY A 181 -9.93 -8.04 -3.91
CA GLY A 181 -10.98 -8.96 -3.45
C GLY A 181 -10.91 -9.33 -1.95
N ALA A 182 -9.83 -9.00 -1.23
CA ALA A 182 -9.63 -9.44 0.16
C ALA A 182 -10.76 -8.99 1.11
N GLY A 183 -11.30 -7.78 0.91
CA GLY A 183 -12.44 -7.29 1.69
C GLY A 183 -13.76 -8.03 1.41
N THR A 184 -13.92 -8.66 0.24
CA THR A 184 -15.06 -9.55 -0.04
C THR A 184 -14.86 -10.92 0.59
N ALA A 185 -13.64 -11.45 0.55
CA ALA A 185 -13.28 -12.72 1.17
C ALA A 185 -13.46 -12.69 2.70
N ALA A 186 -13.05 -11.60 3.37
CA ALA A 186 -13.25 -11.43 4.81
C ALA A 186 -14.74 -11.35 5.21
N ARG A 187 -15.58 -10.71 4.38
CA ARG A 187 -17.04 -10.69 4.57
C ARG A 187 -17.67 -12.07 4.36
N TRP A 188 -17.15 -12.86 3.43
CA TRP A 188 -17.58 -14.24 3.20
C TRP A 188 -17.21 -15.17 4.36
N TYR A 189 -15.97 -15.09 4.86
CA TYR A 189 -15.49 -15.92 5.97
C TYR A 189 -16.33 -15.70 7.26
N ARG A 190 -16.67 -14.45 7.59
CA ARG A 190 -17.57 -14.15 8.72
C ARG A 190 -18.96 -14.78 8.60
N ARG A 191 -19.50 -14.94 7.39
CA ARG A 191 -20.80 -15.61 7.18
C ARG A 191 -20.74 -17.11 7.45
N LEU A 192 -19.55 -17.72 7.39
CA LEU A 192 -19.35 -19.13 7.72
C LEU A 192 -19.19 -19.34 9.22
N GLU A 193 -18.46 -18.45 9.91
CA GLU A 193 -18.33 -18.48 11.38
C GLU A 193 -19.65 -18.20 12.12
N THR A 194 -20.55 -17.38 11.57
CA THR A 194 -21.87 -17.12 12.21
C THR A 194 -22.92 -18.20 11.95
N ARG A 195 -22.59 -19.23 11.17
CA ARG A 195 -23.48 -20.35 10.81
C ARG A 195 -23.09 -21.70 11.45
N GLY A 196 -21.96 -21.77 12.15
CA GLY A 196 -21.51 -22.94 12.91
C GLY A 196 -21.61 -22.71 14.40
#